data_AF-A0A3N5KTW1-F1
#
_entry.id   AF-A0A3N5KTW1-F1
#
_cell.length_a   1.000
_cell.length_b   1.000
_cell.length_c   1.000
_cell.angle_alpha   90.00
_cell.angle_beta   90.00
_cell.angle_gamma   90.00
#
_symmetry.space_group_name_H-M   'P 1'
#
loop_
_entity.id
_entity.type
_entity.pdbx_description
1 polymer ?
#
loop_
_entity_poly.entity_id
_entity_poly.type
_entity_poly.pdbx_seq_one_letter_code
_entity_poly.pdbx_strand_id
1 'polypeptide(L)'
;MAIRKMTDLDLRGKRVFIRADLNVPQDDAGNITDDTRIRASVPGIRHALDAGARVMVTSHLGRPKEGEFKPEDSLAPVAKRLSELLGAPVPLQANWVDGGEVAPAPGQVVVL
;
A
#
# COMPACT_ATOMS: atom_id res chain seq x y z
N MET A 1 21.05 -6.04 -16.46
CA MET A 1 20.19 -7.20 -16.09
C MET A 1 18.78 -6.96 -16.60
N ALA A 2 18.10 -7.99 -17.11
CA ALA A 2 16.68 -7.89 -17.43
C ALA A 2 15.87 -8.01 -16.13
N ILE A 3 15.13 -6.96 -15.78
CA ILE A 3 14.19 -7.00 -14.65
C ILE A 3 12.93 -7.72 -15.13
N ARG A 4 12.55 -8.81 -14.45
CA ARG A 4 11.29 -9.51 -14.71
C ARG A 4 10.12 -8.57 -14.35
N LYS A 5 9.18 -8.37 -15.27
CA LYS A 5 8.02 -7.52 -15.01
C LYS A 5 6.95 -8.31 -14.29
N MET A 6 6.22 -7.64 -13.40
CA MET A 6 5.04 -8.20 -12.74
C MET A 6 3.99 -8.69 -13.74
N THR A 7 3.86 -7.99 -14.87
CA THR A 7 2.92 -8.31 -15.97
C THR A 7 3.22 -9.62 -16.68
N ASP A 8 4.42 -10.18 -16.50
CA ASP A 8 4.86 -11.40 -17.17
C ASP A 8 4.64 -12.64 -16.26
N LEU A 9 4.03 -12.46 -15.08
CA LEU A 9 3.86 -13.48 -14.07
C LEU A 9 2.37 -13.82 -13.87
N ASP A 10 2.06 -15.09 -13.59
CA ASP A 10 0.75 -15.47 -13.07
C ASP A 10 0.64 -15.06 -11.60
N LEU A 11 -0.26 -14.13 -11.28
CA LEU A 11 -0.45 -13.59 -9.93
C LEU A 11 -1.65 -14.22 -9.20
N ARG A 12 -2.42 -15.09 -9.86
CA ARG A 12 -3.70 -15.58 -9.33
C ARG A 12 -3.52 -16.29 -7.99
N GLY A 13 -4.21 -15.80 -6.97
CA GLY A 13 -4.18 -16.35 -5.61
C GLY A 13 -2.85 -16.14 -4.85
N LYS A 14 -1.82 -15.57 -5.49
CA LYS A 14 -0.52 -15.32 -4.86
C LYS A 14 -0.58 -14.09 -3.96
N ARG A 15 0.23 -14.09 -2.91
CA ARG A 15 0.51 -12.89 -2.14
C ARG A 15 1.52 -12.03 -2.90
N VAL A 16 1.15 -10.79 -3.21
CA VAL A 16 2.00 -9.82 -3.92
C VAL A 16 2.31 -8.69 -2.98
N PHE A 17 3.58 -8.59 -2.58
CA PHE A 17 4.09 -7.51 -1.74
C PHE A 17 4.64 -6.39 -2.63
N ILE A 18 4.01 -5.22 -2.58
CA ILE A 18 4.33 -4.05 -3.39
C ILE A 18 4.96 -2.98 -2.51
N ARG A 19 6.24 -2.68 -2.75
CA ARG A 19 6.88 -1.48 -2.22
C ARG A 19 6.54 -0.31 -3.14
N ALA A 20 5.64 0.57 -2.71
CA ALA A 20 5.23 1.76 -3.45
C ALA A 20 5.86 3.02 -2.85
N ASP A 21 6.01 4.09 -3.64
CA ASP A 21 6.29 5.41 -3.08
C ASP A 21 4.95 6.11 -2.79
N LEU A 22 4.56 6.11 -1.51
CA LEU A 22 3.37 6.78 -1.01
C LEU A 22 3.73 7.90 -0.03
N ASN A 23 4.98 8.38 -0.07
CA ASN A 23 5.44 9.46 0.78
C ASN A 23 4.93 10.80 0.22
N VAL A 24 3.75 11.20 0.70
CA VAL A 24 3.02 12.39 0.23
C VAL A 24 3.08 13.51 1.28
N PRO A 25 3.06 14.79 0.86
CA PRO A 25 2.99 15.90 1.79
C PRO A 25 1.65 15.93 2.52
N GLN A 26 1.67 16.34 3.78
CA GLN A 26 0.50 16.53 4.63
C GLN A 26 0.50 17.94 5.24
N ASP A 27 -0.68 18.46 5.54
CA ASP A 27 -0.85 19.68 6.34
C ASP A 27 -0.73 19.39 7.85
N ASP A 28 -0.80 20.44 8.68
CA ASP A 28 -0.69 20.33 10.14
C ASP A 28 -1.80 19.49 10.78
N ALA A 29 -2.91 19.26 10.07
CA ALA A 29 -4.01 18.40 10.51
C ALA A 29 -3.87 16.95 9.98
N GLY A 30 -2.79 16.63 9.28
CA GLY A 30 -2.51 15.31 8.73
C GLY A 30 -3.24 15.00 7.42
N ASN A 31 -3.89 15.98 6.78
CA ASN A 31 -4.56 15.78 5.49
C ASN A 31 -3.53 15.78 4.36
N ILE A 32 -3.70 14.87 3.40
CA ILE A 32 -2.86 14.82 2.19
C ILE A 32 -3.12 16.05 1.34
N THR A 33 -2.09 16.83 1.04
CA THR A 33 -2.18 18.05 0.22
C THR A 33 -1.88 17.82 -1.26
N ASP A 34 -1.12 16.77 -1.58
CA ASP A 34 -0.88 16.30 -2.95
C ASP A 34 -0.82 14.77 -2.98
N ASP A 35 -1.74 14.15 -3.72
CA ASP A 35 -1.88 12.71 -3.83
C ASP A 35 -1.25 12.10 -5.11
N THR A 36 -0.44 12.88 -5.85
CA THR A 36 0.11 12.48 -7.15
C THR A 36 0.84 11.13 -7.09
N ARG A 37 1.62 10.90 -6.03
CA ARG A 37 2.36 9.64 -5.83
C ARG A 37 1.44 8.44 -5.56
N ILE A 38 0.33 8.66 -4.87
CA ILE A 38 -0.68 7.63 -4.64
C ILE A 38 -1.34 7.27 -5.97
N ARG A 39 -1.81 8.27 -6.74
CA ARG A 39 -2.41 8.06 -8.06
C ARG A 39 -1.46 7.35 -9.02
N ALA A 40 -0.17 7.66 -8.99
CA ALA A 40 0.83 7.00 -9.82
C ALA A 40 0.99 5.50 -9.49
N SER A 41 0.73 5.08 -8.25
CA SER A 41 0.82 3.68 -7.81
C SER A 41 -0.44 2.86 -8.11
N VAL A 42 -1.59 3.51 -8.28
CA VAL A 42 -2.89 2.84 -8.48
C VAL A 42 -2.91 1.85 -9.66
N PRO A 43 -2.38 2.16 -10.87
CA PRO A 43 -2.43 1.22 -11.99
C PRO A 43 -1.72 -0.11 -11.69
N GLY A 44 -0.57 -0.06 -11.00
CA GLY A 44 0.18 -1.26 -10.63
C GLY A 44 -0.55 -2.11 -9.59
N ILE A 45 -1.15 -1.46 -8.59
CA ILE A 45 -1.96 -2.13 -7.56
C ILE A 45 -3.19 -2.77 -8.20
N ARG A 46 -3.91 -2.02 -9.05
CA ARG A 46 -5.10 -2.49 -9.76
C ARG A 46 -4.78 -3.69 -10.65
N HIS A 47 -3.68 -3.66 -11.39
CA HIS A 47 -3.25 -4.81 -12.19
C HIS A 47 -3.09 -6.09 -11.37
N ALA A 48 -2.45 -6.01 -10.20
CA ALA A 48 -2.31 -7.17 -9.32
C ALA A 48 -3.67 -7.65 -8.77
N LEU A 49 -4.55 -6.73 -8.38
CA LEU A 49 -5.90 -7.05 -7.91
C LEU A 49 -6.74 -7.74 -8.99
N ASP A 50 -6.76 -7.18 -10.20
CA ASP A 50 -7.54 -7.70 -11.33
C ASP A 50 -7.02 -9.07 -11.79
N ALA A 51 -5.73 -9.35 -11.59
CA ALA A 51 -5.14 -10.67 -11.80
C ALA A 51 -5.51 -11.70 -10.70
N GLY A 52 -6.28 -11.29 -9.68
CA GLY A 52 -6.72 -12.13 -8.57
C GLY A 52 -5.67 -12.34 -7.49
N ALA A 53 -4.68 -11.44 -7.39
CA ALA A 53 -3.67 -11.49 -6.33
C ALA A 53 -4.25 -11.08 -4.96
N ARG A 54 -3.52 -11.45 -3.91
CA ARG A 54 -3.71 -10.97 -2.54
C ARG A 54 -2.67 -9.88 -2.30
N VAL A 55 -3.08 -8.61 -2.39
CA VAL A 55 -2.13 -7.50 -2.52
C VAL A 55 -1.80 -6.90 -1.15
N MET A 56 -0.51 -6.73 -0.89
CA MET A 56 0.01 -6.03 0.29
C MET A 56 0.84 -4.86 -0.20
N VAL A 57 0.54 -3.64 0.26
CA VAL A 57 1.25 -2.43 -0.16
C VAL A 57 1.94 -1.82 1.05
N THR A 58 3.21 -1.45 0.92
CA THR A 58 3.93 -0.72 1.96
C THR A 58 4.68 0.47 1.39
N SER A 59 4.89 1.48 2.23
CA SER A 59 5.73 2.63 1.95
C SER A 59 6.29 3.19 3.26
N HIS A 60 7.36 3.95 3.16
CA HIS A 60 7.66 4.98 4.16
C HIS A 60 6.72 6.19 4.03
N LEU A 61 6.62 6.98 5.09
CA LEU A 61 6.04 8.32 5.11
C LEU A 61 6.94 9.21 5.96
N GLY A 62 7.31 10.38 5.46
CA GLY A 62 8.21 11.28 6.20
C GLY A 62 9.58 10.66 6.51
N ARG A 63 10.09 10.96 7.71
CA ARG A 63 11.39 10.49 8.23
C ARG A 63 11.27 10.07 9.70
N PRO A 64 10.48 9.02 10.01
CA PRO A 64 10.36 8.50 11.36
C PRO A 64 11.71 8.03 11.88
N LYS A 65 11.86 8.03 13.20
CA LYS A 65 12.99 7.40 13.86
C LYS A 65 12.69 5.92 14.05
N GLU A 66 13.62 5.07 13.64
CA GLU A 66 13.46 3.61 13.77
C GLU A 66 13.19 3.21 15.24
N GLY A 67 12.24 2.31 15.43
CA GLY A 67 11.78 1.86 16.76
C GLY A 67 10.83 2.82 17.48
N GLU A 68 10.57 4.01 16.94
CA GLU A 68 9.63 4.98 17.51
C GLU A 68 8.44 5.18 16.57
N PHE A 69 7.25 4.76 17.01
CA PHE A 69 6.02 5.02 16.26
C PHE A 69 5.33 6.28 16.78
N LYS A 70 5.08 7.23 15.88
CA LYS A 70 4.21 8.38 16.14
C LYS A 70 2.96 8.30 15.28
N PRO A 71 1.80 8.76 15.77
CA PRO A 71 0.57 8.80 14.97
C PRO A 71 0.74 9.53 13.63
N GLU A 72 1.56 10.59 13.59
CA GLU A 72 1.86 11.36 12.36
C GLU A 72 2.61 10.55 11.30
N ASP A 73 3.38 9.53 11.70
CA ASP A 73 4.14 8.68 10.78
C ASP A 73 3.26 7.55 10.18
N SER A 74 1.98 7.49 10.57
CA SER A 74 1.04 6.45 10.13
C SER A 74 0.65 6.60 8.65
N LEU A 75 0.53 5.47 7.95
CA LEU A 75 -0.05 5.40 6.61
C LEU A 75 -1.59 5.42 6.59
N ALA A 76 -2.27 5.61 7.73
CA ALA A 76 -3.74 5.64 7.79
C ALA A 76 -4.40 6.61 6.76
N PRO A 77 -3.95 7.87 6.62
CA PRO A 77 -4.52 8.77 5.60
C PRO A 77 -4.24 8.30 4.17
N VAL A 78 -3.08 7.67 3.93
CA VAL A 78 -2.72 7.08 2.64
C VAL A 78 -3.62 5.89 2.31
N ALA A 79 -3.88 5.00 3.27
CA ALA A 79 -4.77 3.85 3.11
C ALA A 79 -6.20 4.31 2.78
N LYS A 80 -6.70 5.33 3.49
CA LYS A 80 -7.99 5.97 3.18
C LYS A 80 -8.03 6.50 1.74
N ARG A 81 -7.01 7.26 1.32
CA ARG A 81 -6.98 7.82 -0.03
C ARG A 81 -6.88 6.74 -1.12
N LEU A 82 -6.10 5.68 -0.88
CA LEU A 82 -6.06 4.51 -1.77
C LEU A 82 -7.42 3.83 -1.87
N SER A 83 -8.16 3.71 -0.76
CA SER A 83 -9.51 3.15 -0.76
C SER A 83 -10.46 3.93 -1.65
N GLU A 84 -10.41 5.27 -1.59
CA GLU A 84 -11.21 6.16 -2.44
C GLU A 84 -10.86 5.98 -3.92
N LEU A 85 -9.57 5.95 -4.26
CA LEU A 85 -9.10 5.82 -5.65
C LEU A 85 -9.37 4.44 -6.25
N LEU A 86 -9.29 3.39 -5.43
CA LEU A 86 -9.58 2.02 -5.86
C LEU A 86 -11.07 1.71 -5.84
N GLY A 87 -11.90 2.48 -5.12
CA GLY A 87 -13.32 2.18 -4.94
C GLY A 87 -13.56 0.87 -4.18
N ALA A 88 -12.63 0.48 -3.31
CA ALA A 88 -12.67 -0.75 -2.53
C ALA A 88 -12.06 -0.52 -1.14
N PRO A 89 -12.43 -1.29 -0.11
CA PRO A 89 -11.82 -1.17 1.22
C PRO A 89 -10.31 -1.44 1.17
N VAL A 90 -9.53 -0.55 1.77
CA VAL A 90 -8.08 -0.68 1.93
C VAL A 90 -7.74 -0.49 3.41
N PRO A 91 -7.80 -1.54 4.24
CA PRO A 91 -7.42 -1.44 5.64
C PRO A 91 -5.92 -1.18 5.80
N LEU A 92 -5.56 -0.51 6.88
CA LEU A 92 -4.18 -0.45 7.37
C LEU A 92 -3.98 -1.57 8.40
N GLN A 93 -2.98 -2.42 8.19
CA GLN A 93 -2.59 -3.48 9.11
C GLN A 93 -1.32 -3.09 9.86
N ALA A 94 -1.49 -2.68 11.11
CA ALA A 94 -0.36 -2.46 12.02
C ALA A 94 0.29 -3.79 12.45
N ASN A 95 1.55 -3.71 12.90
CA ASN A 95 2.32 -4.84 13.43
C ASN A 95 2.40 -6.05 12.48
N TRP A 96 2.44 -5.84 11.17
CA TRP A 96 2.39 -6.92 10.17
C TRP A 96 3.63 -7.83 10.13
N VAL A 97 4.73 -7.44 10.78
CA VAL A 97 5.95 -8.26 10.91
C VAL A 97 5.79 -9.31 12.01
N ASP A 98 5.36 -8.87 13.19
CA ASP A 98 5.28 -9.71 14.40
C ASP A 98 3.85 -10.20 14.72
N GLY A 99 2.85 -9.59 14.12
CA GLY A 99 1.41 -9.78 14.38
C GLY A 99 0.78 -10.96 13.64
N GLY A 100 1.60 -11.82 13.01
CA GLY A 100 1.15 -13.01 12.30
C GLY A 100 0.95 -12.81 10.79
N GLU A 101 0.31 -13.79 10.15
CA GLU A 101 0.20 -13.79 8.69
C GLU A 101 -0.75 -12.71 8.18
N VAL A 102 -0.25 -11.83 7.29
CA VAL A 102 -1.09 -10.94 6.49
C VAL A 102 -1.48 -11.63 5.18
N ALA A 103 -2.74 -12.09 5.13
CA ALA A 103 -3.29 -12.78 3.98
C ALA A 103 -4.67 -12.21 3.59
N PRO A 104 -4.72 -11.07 2.86
CA PRO A 104 -5.98 -10.56 2.32
C PRO A 104 -6.63 -11.60 1.40
N ALA A 105 -7.95 -11.54 1.21
CA ALA A 105 -8.62 -12.43 0.26
C ALA A 105 -8.16 -12.16 -1.19
N PRO A 106 -8.33 -13.10 -2.13
CA PRO A 106 -8.02 -12.85 -3.53
C PRO A 106 -8.79 -11.63 -4.06
N GLY A 107 -8.11 -10.74 -4.77
CA GLY A 107 -8.68 -9.47 -5.25
C GLY A 107 -8.82 -8.39 -4.19
N GLN A 108 -8.27 -8.58 -2.99
CA GLN A 108 -8.22 -7.57 -1.93
C GLN A 108 -6.82 -7.02 -1.72
N VAL A 109 -6.76 -5.82 -1.14
CA VAL A 109 -5.55 -5.08 -0.82
C VAL A 109 -5.54 -4.67 0.64
N VAL A 110 -4.35 -4.67 1.24
CA VAL A 110 -4.08 -4.13 2.58
C VAL A 110 -2.84 -3.23 2.51
N VAL A 111 -2.84 -2.13 3.27
CA VAL A 111 -1.65 -1.30 3.49
C VAL A 111 -0.97 -1.76 4.77
N LEU A 112 0.36 -1.83 4.75
CA LEU A 112 1.22 -2.32 5.83
C LEU A 112 2.04 -1.19 6.45
#